data_AF-A0A699SRU1-F1
#
_entry.id   AF-A0A699SRU1-F1
#
_cell.length_a   1.000
_cell.length_b   1.000
_cell.length_c   1.000
_cell.angle_alpha   90.00
_cell.angle_beta   90.00
_cell.angle_gamma   90.00
#
_symmetry.space_group_name_H-M   'P 1'
#
loop_
_entity.id
_entity.type
_entity.pdbx_description
1 polymer ?
#
loop_
_entity_poly.entity_id
_entity_poly.type
_entity_poly.pdbx_seq_one_letter_code
_entity_poly.pdbx_strand_id
1 'polypeptide(L)' 'EVEDKSKEKRLEDVPVVRDFPEVFPEDLPGLPPIRPVEFQIDLVPGATPVARAPYRLAPSEMKELAEQLLTKVS' A
#
# COMPACT_ATOMS: atom_id res chain seq x y z
N GLU A 1 -16.15 2.77 -38.83
CA GLU A 1 -15.36 3.63 -37.93
C GLU A 1 -14.46 2.73 -37.12
N VAL A 2 -13.14 2.92 -37.19
CA VAL A 2 -12.15 2.04 -36.56
C VAL A 2 -12.04 2.46 -35.10
N GLU A 3 -12.73 1.74 -34.23
CA GLU A 3 -12.55 1.86 -32.78
C GLU A 3 -11.18 1.26 -32.45
N ASP A 4 -10.17 2.13 -32.38
CA ASP A 4 -8.83 1.80 -31.91
C ASP A 4 -8.97 1.32 -30.46
N LYS A 5 -9.04 -0.01 -30.28
CA LYS A 5 -8.89 -0.67 -29.00
C LYS A 5 -7.47 -0.40 -28.52
N SER A 6 -7.23 0.80 -28.01
CA SER A 6 -6.00 1.16 -27.32
C SER A 6 -5.82 0.12 -26.23
N LYS A 7 -4.86 -0.78 -26.46
CA LYS A 7 -4.47 -1.87 -25.57
C LYS A 7 -4.50 -1.33 -24.16
N GLU A 8 -5.35 -1.88 -23.29
CA GLU A 8 -5.32 -1.59 -21.87
C GLU A 8 -3.87 -1.70 -21.42
N LYS A 9 -3.27 -0.56 -21.06
CA LYS A 9 -1.87 -0.51 -20.65
C LYS A 9 -1.79 -1.29 -19.35
N ARG A 10 -1.09 -2.42 -19.38
CA ARG A 10 -0.89 -3.25 -18.20
C ARG A 10 0.13 -2.57 -17.30
N LEU A 11 0.07 -2.79 -15.98
CA LEU A 11 1.05 -2.20 -15.06
C LEU A 11 2.47 -2.68 -15.39
N GLU A 12 2.57 -3.91 -15.90
CA GLU A 12 3.77 -4.53 -16.43
C GLU A 12 4.34 -3.83 -17.68
N ASP A 13 3.63 -2.88 -18.30
CA ASP A 13 4.18 -2.08 -19.41
C ASP A 13 5.00 -0.89 -18.91
N VAL A 14 4.92 -0.56 -17.62
CA VAL A 14 5.66 0.55 -17.01
C VAL A 14 7.12 0.11 -16.81
N PRO A 15 8.11 0.83 -17.39
CA PRO A 15 9.53 0.42 -17.33
C PRO A 15 10.03 0.14 -15.91
N VAL A 16 9.65 0.97 -14.93
CA VAL A 16 10.07 0.79 -13.53
C VAL A 16 9.52 -0.50 -12.90
N VAL A 17 8.33 -0.95 -13.31
CA VAL A 17 7.75 -2.20 -12.81
C VAL A 17 8.48 -3.40 -13.43
N ARG A 18 8.83 -3.30 -14.72
CA ARG A 18 9.58 -4.33 -15.45
C ARG A 18 11.01 -4.50 -14.96
N ASP A 19 11.66 -3.39 -14.62
CA ASP A 19 13.06 -3.37 -14.19
C ASP A 19 13.20 -3.85 -12.73
N PHE A 20 12.11 -3.82 -11.94
CA PHE A 20 12.09 -4.17 -10.51
C PHE A 20 10.94 -5.12 -10.13
N PRO A 21 10.86 -6.34 -10.71
CA PRO A 21 9.76 -7.26 -10.44
C PRO A 21 9.71 -7.74 -8.98
N GLU A 22 10.84 -7.77 -8.28
CA GLU A 22 10.91 -8.14 -6.85
C GLU A 22 10.40 -7.03 -5.91
N VAL A 23 10.38 -5.77 -6.36
CA VAL A 23 9.91 -4.61 -5.56
C VAL A 23 8.41 -4.38 -5.74
N PHE A 24 7.88 -4.79 -6.89
CA PHE A 24 6.46 -4.70 -7.23
C PHE A 24 5.85 -6.09 -7.48
N PRO A 25 5.89 -7.01 -6.50
CA PRO A 25 5.25 -8.31 -6.65
C PRO A 25 3.74 -8.14 -6.75
N GLU A 26 3.09 -9.02 -7.53
CA GLU A 26 1.63 -9.05 -7.71
C GLU A 26 0.90 -9.25 -6.36
N ASP A 27 1.54 -9.98 -5.45
CA ASP A 27 1.12 -10.16 -4.05
C ASP A 27 2.08 -9.42 -3.10
N LEU A 28 1.52 -8.69 -2.12
CA LEU A 28 2.36 -8.00 -1.13
C LEU A 28 3.11 -9.03 -0.26
N PRO A 29 4.44 -8.87 -0.07
CA PRO A 29 5.13 -9.64 0.95
C PRO A 29 4.46 -9.30 2.29
N GLY A 30 4.21 -10.30 3.13
CA GLY A 30 3.48 -10.15 4.38
C GLY A 30 4.16 -9.20 5.37
N LEU A 31 3.96 -9.41 6.67
CA LEU A 31 4.66 -8.58 7.66
C LEU A 31 6.18 -8.63 7.42
N PRO A 32 6.88 -7.49 7.57
CA PRO A 32 8.33 -7.50 7.49
C PRO A 32 8.87 -8.53 8.49
N PRO A 33 9.96 -9.24 8.16
CA PRO A 33 10.52 -10.24 9.06
C PRO A 33 10.77 -9.63 10.43
N ILE A 34 10.57 -10.43 11.48
CA ILE A 34 10.79 -10.01 12.87
C ILE A 34 12.20 -9.42 12.94
N ARG A 35 12.27 -8.11 13.15
CA ARG A 35 13.54 -7.43 13.28
C ARG A 35 14.09 -7.75 14.67
N PRO A 36 15.38 -8.08 14.81
CA PRO A 36 15.98 -8.40 16.10
C PRO A 36 16.05 -7.19 17.05
N VAL A 37 15.70 -6.00 16.58
CA VAL A 37 15.71 -4.76 17.33
C VAL A 37 14.28 -4.23 17.42
N GLU A 38 13.85 -3.94 18.64
CA GLU A 38 12.63 -3.19 18.91
C GLU A 38 12.83 -1.73 18.52
N PHE A 39 11.93 -1.20 17.69
CA PHE A 39 11.97 0.20 17.31
C PHE A 39 11.27 1.02 18.38
N GLN A 40 12.01 1.85 19.09
CA GLN A 40 11.47 2.84 20.03
C GLN A 40 11.21 4.15 19.29
N ILE A 41 10.05 4.76 19.53
CA ILE A 41 9.73 6.10 19.03
C ILE A 41 9.88 7.06 20.19
N ASP A 42 10.99 7.79 20.22
CA ASP A 42 11.23 8.81 21.24
C ASP A 42 10.45 10.08 20.91
N LEU A 43 9.70 10.58 21.90
CA LEU A 43 8.98 11.83 21.79
C LEU A 43 9.83 12.97 22.35
N VAL A 44 9.75 14.14 21.73
CA VAL A 44 10.32 15.36 22.33
C VAL A 44 9.62 15.66 23.65
N PRO A 45 10.35 16.10 24.70
CA PRO A 45 9.73 16.44 25.98
C PRO A 45 8.59 17.46 25.80
N GLY A 46 7.40 17.14 26.32
CA GLY A 46 6.20 17.97 26.20
C GLY A 46 5.31 17.67 24.99
N ALA A 47 5.65 16.69 24.15
CA ALA A 47 4.74 16.22 23.10
C ALA A 47 3.47 15.58 23.68
N THR A 48 2.31 15.96 23.14
CA THR A 48 1.00 15.42 23.53
C THR A 48 0.40 14.61 22.39
N PRO A 49 -0.32 13.50 22.66
CA PRO A 49 -1.05 12.77 21.61
C PRO A 49 -2.04 13.67 20.88
N VAL A 50 -2.12 13.52 19.55
CA VAL A 50 -3.07 14.25 18.71
C VAL A 50 -4.01 13.25 18.05
N ALA A 51 -5.32 13.40 18.30
CA ALA A 51 -6.35 12.67 17.60
C ALA A 51 -6.95 13.56 16.50
N ARG A 52 -7.12 13.00 15.29
CA ARG A 52 -7.80 13.67 14.16
C ARG A 52 -8.86 12.73 13.61
N ALA A 53 -9.97 13.30 13.15
CA ALA A 53 -11.00 12.53 12.45
C ALA A 53 -10.43 11.96 11.13
N PRO A 54 -10.76 10.72 10.77
CA PRO A 54 -10.39 10.18 9.46
C PRO A 54 -11.01 10.99 8.32
N TYR A 55 -10.31 11.06 7.19
CA TYR A 55 -10.88 11.62 5.96
C TYR A 55 -11.97 10.68 5.42
N ARG A 56 -12.91 11.27 4.67
CA ARG A 56 -13.92 10.47 3.95
C ARG A 56 -13.26 9.79 2.77
N LEU A 57 -13.46 8.49 2.68
CA LEU A 57 -13.05 7.66 1.55
C LEU A 57 -14.29 7.26 0.74
N ALA A 58 -14.13 7.11 -0.57
CA ALA A 58 -15.17 6.56 -1.42
C ALA A 58 -15.43 5.08 -1.07
N PRO A 59 -16.62 4.53 -1.39
CA PRO A 59 -16.94 3.13 -1.10
C PRO A 59 -15.92 2.12 -1.67
N SER A 60 -15.36 2.38 -2.86
CA SER A 60 -14.34 1.53 -3.48
C SER A 60 -13.01 1.53 -2.70
N GLU A 61 -12.56 2.71 -2.26
CA GLU A 61 -11.34 2.88 -1.47
C GLU A 61 -11.48 2.24 -0.08
N MET A 62 -12.66 2.38 0.56
CA MET A 62 -12.96 1.72 1.83
C MET A 62 -12.92 0.20 1.71
N LYS A 63 -13.46 -0.35 0.61
CA LYS A 63 -13.47 -1.78 0.36
C LYS A 63 -12.05 -2.32 0.19
N GLU A 64 -11.24 -1.65 -0.65
CA GLU A 64 -9.85 -2.03 -0.86
C GLU A 64 -9.04 -1.94 0.44
N LEU A 65 -9.21 -0.86 1.22
CA LEU A 65 -8.55 -0.71 2.51
C LEU A 65 -8.93 -1.84 3.49
N ALA A 66 -10.21 -2.20 3.54
CA ALA A 66 -10.68 -3.30 4.38
C ALA A 66 -10.08 -4.65 3.95
N GLU A 67 -10.04 -4.93 2.64
CA GLU A 67 -9.41 -6.13 2.09
C GLU A 67 -7.93 -6.21 2.47
N GLN A 68 -7.19 -5.12 2.34
CA GLN A 68 -5.78 -5.06 2.73
C GLN A 68 -5.57 -5.25 4.25
N LEU A 69 -6.41 -4.64 5.09
CA LEU A 69 -6.27 -4.76 6.55
C LEU A 69 -6.60 -6.17 7.04
N LEU A 70 -7.62 -6.80 6.45
CA LEU A 70 -8.04 -8.15 6.82
C LEU A 70 -7.06 -9.22 6.32
N THR A 71 -6.39 -8.98 5.19
CA THR A 71 -5.41 -9.93 4.61
C THR A 71 -4.01 -9.82 5.20
N LYS A 72 -3.65 -8.70 5.86
CA LYS A 72 -2.32 -8.46 6.46
C LYS A 72 -2.14 -8.96 7.91
N VAL A 73 -3.16 -9.60 8.51
CA VAL A 73 -3.18 -10.01 9.94
C VAL A 73 -3.18 -11.55 10.15
N SER A 74 -3.07 -12.35 9.08
CA SER A 74 -2.78 -13.80 9.16
C SER A 74 -1.38 -14.11 8.64
#